data_AF-A0A556N6M9-F1
#
_entry.id   AF-A0A556N6M9-F1
#
_cell.length_a   1.000
_cell.length_b   1.000
_cell.length_c   1.000
_cell.angle_alpha   90.00
_cell.angle_beta   90.00
_cell.angle_gamma   90.00
#
_symmetry.space_group_name_H-M   'P 1'
#
loop_
_entity.id
_entity.type
_entity.pdbx_description
1 polymer ?
#
loop_
_entity_poly.entity_id
_entity_poly.type
_entity_poly.pdbx_seq_one_letter_code
_entity_poly.pdbx_strand_id
1 'polypeptide(L)'
;MQNELDYDSQREVFTKIVKAGKRTYFFDIKATKGQDHYITLTESKKVNINGKEVFQKHKVFLYKEDFDKFSETLLEVMNKANELNLGESSNPSYASDVHFEDL
;
A
#
# COMPACT_ATOMS: atom_id res chain seq x y z
N MET A 1 -9.92 -21.79 0.62
CA MET A 1 -9.20 -20.65 1.22
C MET A 1 -7.71 -20.90 1.44
N GLN A 2 -7.25 -22.09 1.88
CA GLN A 2 -5.81 -22.38 1.97
C GLN A 2 -5.11 -22.42 0.59
N ASN A 3 -5.79 -22.95 -0.44
CA ASN A 3 -5.21 -23.15 -1.79
C ASN A 3 -5.07 -21.87 -2.65
N GLU A 4 -5.69 -20.75 -2.29
CA GLU A 4 -5.56 -19.50 -3.08
C GLU A 4 -4.29 -18.72 -2.74
N LEU A 5 -3.77 -18.85 -1.51
CA LEU A 5 -2.58 -18.15 -1.06
C LEU A 5 -1.31 -18.69 -1.72
N ASP A 6 -1.22 -20.01 -1.93
CA ASP A 6 -0.05 -20.66 -2.53
C ASP A 6 0.09 -20.39 -4.04
N TYR A 7 -1.01 -20.11 -4.75
CA TYR A 7 -0.94 -19.76 -6.17
C TYR A 7 -0.52 -18.31 -6.39
N ASP A 8 -0.86 -17.44 -5.44
CA ASP A 8 -0.62 -15.99 -5.50
C ASP A 8 0.82 -15.62 -5.09
N SER A 9 1.52 -16.51 -4.36
CA SER A 9 2.94 -16.39 -4.00
C SER A 9 3.88 -16.85 -5.13
N GLN A 10 3.51 -17.89 -5.88
CA GLN A 10 4.35 -18.42 -6.98
C GLN A 10 4.54 -17.44 -8.16
N ARG A 11 3.68 -16.42 -8.26
CA ARG A 11 3.75 -15.39 -9.31
C ARG A 11 4.24 -14.04 -8.80
N GLU A 12 4.57 -13.96 -7.52
CA GLU A 12 5.11 -12.75 -6.91
C GLU A 12 6.55 -12.56 -7.36
N VAL A 13 6.81 -11.42 -8.00
CA VAL A 13 8.13 -11.04 -8.52
C VAL A 13 8.87 -10.18 -7.50
N PHE A 14 8.14 -9.32 -6.79
CA PHE A 14 8.68 -8.38 -5.83
C PHE A 14 7.61 -7.97 -4.82
N THR A 15 8.00 -7.75 -3.58
CA THR A 15 7.12 -7.22 -2.54
C THR A 15 7.83 -6.17 -1.70
N LYS A 16 7.12 -5.06 -1.44
CA LYS A 16 7.49 -4.06 -0.44
C LYS A 16 6.41 -4.00 0.64
N ILE A 17 6.84 -4.03 1.90
CA ILE A 17 5.95 -3.97 3.06
C ILE A 17 6.15 -2.64 3.79
N VAL A 18 5.05 -1.97 4.14
CA VAL A 18 5.05 -0.75 4.96
C VAL A 18 4.16 -0.98 6.18
N LYS A 19 4.73 -0.90 7.38
CA LYS A 19 3.98 -0.99 8.65
C LYS A 19 3.61 0.41 9.13
N ALA A 20 2.35 0.62 9.51
CA ALA A 20 1.82 1.89 9.99
C ALA A 20 0.82 1.65 11.14
N GLY A 21 1.36 1.38 12.33
CA GLY A 21 0.55 1.09 13.53
C GLY A 21 -0.32 -0.16 13.35
N LYS A 22 -1.65 0.00 13.33
CA LYS A 22 -2.60 -1.11 13.15
C LYS A 22 -2.79 -1.54 11.69
N ARG A 23 -2.15 -0.86 10.74
CA ARG A 23 -2.21 -1.17 9.30
C ARG A 23 -0.85 -1.68 8.81
N THR A 24 -0.90 -2.65 7.92
CA THR A 24 0.25 -3.10 7.13
C THR A 24 -0.14 -3.04 5.67
N TYR A 25 0.66 -2.34 4.87
CA TYR A 25 0.49 -2.24 3.43
C TYR A 25 1.48 -3.17 2.73
N PHE A 26 1.00 -3.92 1.76
CA PHE A 26 1.78 -4.81 0.90
C PHE A 26 1.65 -4.29 -0.52
N PHE A 27 2.79 -3.99 -1.14
CA PHE A 27 2.90 -3.58 -2.53
C PHE A 27 3.60 -4.69 -3.28
N ASP A 28 2.84 -5.52 -3.98
CA ASP A 28 3.37 -6.68 -4.68
C ASP A 28 3.34 -6.45 -6.19
N ILE A 29 4.41 -6.84 -6.88
CA ILE A 29 4.46 -6.95 -8.34
C ILE A 29 4.27 -8.42 -8.67
N LYS A 30 3.28 -8.74 -9.50
CA LYS A 30 2.94 -10.10 -9.88
C LYS A 30 2.94 -10.27 -11.38
N ALA A 31 3.40 -11.44 -11.83
CA ALA A 31 3.37 -11.82 -13.24
C ALA A 31 2.04 -12.50 -13.60
N THR A 32 1.48 -12.15 -14.76
CA THR A 32 0.41 -12.91 -15.39
C THR A 32 0.97 -14.15 -16.08
N LYS A 33 0.09 -15.05 -16.56
CA LYS A 33 0.51 -16.17 -17.41
C LYS A 33 1.18 -15.72 -18.71
N GLY A 34 0.90 -14.49 -19.18
CA GLY A 34 1.45 -13.90 -20.39
C GLY A 34 2.78 -13.16 -20.19
N GLN A 35 3.40 -13.25 -19.01
CA GLN A 35 4.62 -12.52 -18.62
C GLN A 35 4.46 -10.99 -18.47
N ASP A 36 3.26 -10.43 -18.64
CA ASP A 36 2.97 -9.06 -18.21
C ASP A 36 2.90 -8.96 -16.68
N HIS A 37 3.21 -7.78 -16.15
CA HIS A 37 3.23 -7.51 -14.72
C HIS A 37 2.06 -6.62 -14.31
N TYR A 38 1.48 -6.89 -13.14
CA TYR A 38 0.47 -6.06 -12.50
C TYR A 38 0.84 -5.86 -11.03
N ILE A 39 0.28 -4.83 -10.41
CA ILE A 39 0.53 -4.50 -9.00
C ILE A 39 -0.69 -4.92 -8.17
N THR A 40 -0.44 -5.51 -7.00
CA THR A 40 -1.46 -5.60 -5.95
C THR A 40 -1.08 -4.75 -4.76
N LEU A 41 -1.96 -3.82 -4.40
CA LEU A 41 -1.88 -3.06 -3.16
C LEU A 41 -2.85 -3.69 -2.15
N THR A 42 -2.31 -4.30 -1.09
CA THR A 42 -3.12 -4.85 -0.01
C THR A 42 -2.92 -4.04 1.26
N GLU A 43 -3.99 -3.51 1.82
CA GLU A 43 -4.00 -3.05 3.20
C GLU A 43 -4.51 -4.19 4.10
N SER A 44 -3.76 -4.53 5.14
CA SER A 44 -4.22 -5.37 6.25
C SER A 44 -4.34 -4.54 7.52
N LYS A 45 -5.56 -4.42 8.05
CA LYS A 45 -5.86 -3.67 9.28
C LYS A 45 -6.23 -4.61 10.40
N LYS A 46 -5.55 -4.49 11.53
CA LYS A 46 -5.92 -5.17 12.77
C LYS A 46 -7.16 -4.49 13.38
N VAL A 47 -8.26 -5.22 13.50
CA VAL A 47 -9.52 -4.73 14.08
C VAL A 47 -9.97 -5.66 15.22
N ASN A 48 -10.64 -5.08 16.22
CA ASN A 48 -11.23 -5.83 17.32
C ASN A 48 -12.71 -6.02 17.06
N ILE A 49 -13.17 -7.26 16.94
CA ILE A 49 -14.58 -7.61 16.81
C ILE A 49 -14.93 -8.54 17.97
N ASN A 50 -15.82 -8.09 18.86
CA ASN A 50 -16.27 -8.84 20.04
C ASN A 50 -15.12 -9.36 20.92
N GLY A 51 -14.11 -8.51 21.17
CA GLY A 51 -12.94 -8.87 21.97
C GLY A 51 -11.92 -9.77 21.28
N LYS A 52 -12.16 -10.17 20.02
CA LYS A 52 -11.22 -10.93 19.21
C LYS A 52 -10.52 -10.03 18.19
N GLU A 53 -9.20 -10.11 18.16
CA GLU A 53 -8.39 -9.46 17.11
C GLU A 53 -8.53 -10.25 15.79
N VAL A 54 -8.94 -9.55 14.74
CA VAL A 54 -9.03 -10.09 13.37
C VAL A 54 -8.37 -9.12 12.40
N PHE A 55 -7.89 -9.64 11.27
CA PHE A 55 -7.30 -8.82 10.21
C PHE A 55 -8.30 -8.60 9.08
N GLN A 56 -8.70 -7.35 8.87
CA GLN A 56 -9.47 -6.96 7.69
C GLN A 56 -8.50 -6.65 6.55
N LYS A 57 -8.74 -7.21 5.37
CA LYS A 57 -7.91 -6.97 4.19
C LYS A 57 -8.68 -6.22 3.12
N HIS A 58 -8.08 -5.19 2.56
CA HIS A 58 -8.55 -4.48 1.37
C HIS A 58 -7.48 -4.65 0.29
N LYS A 59 -7.87 -5.15 -0.89
CA LYS A 59 -6.94 -5.42 -1.98
C LYS A 59 -7.39 -4.67 -3.24
N VAL A 60 -6.44 -3.99 -3.87
CA VAL A 60 -6.60 -3.32 -5.16
C VAL A 60 -5.66 -4.00 -6.16
N PHE A 61 -6.16 -4.22 -7.37
CA PHE A 61 -5.38 -4.70 -8.51
C PHE A 61 -5.20 -3.53 -9.47
N LEU A 62 -3.97 -3.30 -9.90
CA LEU A 62 -3.62 -2.26 -10.86
C LEU A 62 -2.89 -2.92 -12.02
N TYR A 63 -3.42 -2.77 -13.23
CA TYR A 63 -2.84 -3.34 -14.45
C TYR A 63 -1.95 -2.32 -15.16
N LYS A 64 -1.03 -2.83 -15.99
CA LYS A 64 0.05 -2.07 -16.61
C LYS A 64 -0.45 -0.85 -17.40
N GLU A 65 -1.57 -0.99 -18.10
CA GLU A 65 -2.21 0.05 -18.89
C GLU A 65 -2.66 1.28 -18.06
N ASP A 66 -2.85 1.10 -16.75
CA ASP A 66 -3.35 2.15 -15.85
C ASP A 66 -2.25 2.77 -14.97
N PHE A 67 -1.00 2.28 -15.03
CA PHE A 67 0.08 2.67 -14.11
C PHE A 67 0.32 4.18 -14.08
N ASP A 68 0.53 4.79 -15.25
CA ASP A 68 0.90 6.19 -15.35
C ASP A 68 -0.23 7.08 -14.80
N LYS A 69 -1.44 6.91 -15.33
CA LYS A 69 -2.62 7.68 -14.90
C LYS A 69 -2.94 7.51 -13.42
N PHE A 70 -2.85 6.29 -12.90
CA PHE A 70 -3.10 6.02 -11.48
C PHE A 70 -2.03 6.67 -10.59
N SER A 71 -0.75 6.55 -10.95
CA SER A 71 0.35 7.09 -10.17
C SER A 71 0.35 8.62 -10.11
N GLU A 72 0.09 9.28 -11.24
CA GLU A 72 -0.05 10.75 -11.32
C GLU A 72 -1.20 11.23 -10.44
N THR A 73 -2.39 10.63 -10.61
CA THR A 73 -3.57 11.01 -9.84
C THR A 73 -3.38 10.75 -8.34
N LEU A 74 -2.76 9.62 -7.97
CA LEU A 74 -2.49 9.30 -6.57
C LEU A 74 -1.54 10.33 -5.94
N LEU A 75 -0.48 10.71 -6.65
CA LEU A 75 0.47 11.72 -6.19
C LEU A 75 -0.19 13.10 -6.05
N GLU A 76 -1.00 13.51 -7.02
CA GLU A 76 -1.76 14.76 -6.98
C GLU A 76 -2.67 14.80 -5.75
N VAL A 77 -3.47 13.75 -5.52
CA VAL A 77 -4.39 13.68 -4.38
C VAL A 77 -3.63 13.64 -3.05
N MET A 78 -2.49 12.95 -2.97
CA MET A 78 -1.65 12.94 -1.77
C MET A 78 -1.07 14.32 -1.46
N ASN A 79 -0.55 15.02 -2.48
CA ASN A 79 -0.05 16.38 -2.33
C ASN A 79 -1.16 17.31 -1.84
N LYS A 80 -2.36 17.19 -2.43
CA LYS A 80 -3.49 18.00 -2.00
C LYS A 80 -3.90 17.71 -0.56
N ALA A 81 -3.92 16.44 -0.15
CA ALA A 81 -4.19 16.06 1.23
C ALA A 81 -3.15 16.63 2.20
N ASN A 82 -1.87 16.60 1.84
CA ASN A 82 -0.80 17.19 2.65
C ASN A 82 -0.94 18.70 2.80
N GLU A 83 -1.25 19.43 1.73
CA GLU A 83 -1.54 20.87 1.80
C GLU A 83 -2.67 21.17 2.79
N LEU A 84 -3.76 20.39 2.74
CA LEU A 84 -4.91 20.56 3.63
C LEU A 84 -4.54 20.27 5.09
N ASN A 85 -3.71 19.24 5.33
CA ASN A 85 -3.23 18.91 6.68
C ASN A 85 -2.24 19.96 7.22
N LEU A 86 -1.41 20.56 6.36
CA LEU A 86 -0.47 21.63 6.72
C LEU A 86 -1.18 22.98 6.92
N GLY A 87 -2.36 23.16 6.32
CA GLY A 87 -3.22 24.34 6.49
C GLY A 87 -3.74 24.56 7.91
N GLU A 88 -3.58 23.59 8.83
CA GLU A 88 -3.90 23.74 10.26
C GLU A 88 -2.68 24.03 11.16
N SER A 89 -1.45 23.99 10.62
CA SER A 89 -0.26 24.34 11.41
C SER A 89 0.89 24.82 10.52
N SER A 90 0.92 26.13 10.29
CA SER A 90 2.09 26.80 9.71
C SER A 90 3.27 26.73 10.69
N ASN A 91 4.19 25.79 10.43
CA ASN A 91 5.63 25.99 10.61
C ASN A 91 6.40 25.05 9.67
N PRO A 92 7.03 25.56 8.60
CA PRO A 92 7.73 24.73 7.61
C PRO A 92 9.17 24.50 8.07
N SER A 93 9.47 23.38 8.73
CA SER A 93 10.87 23.00 9.00
C SER A 93 11.20 21.51 8.97
N TYR A 94 10.35 20.63 8.44
CA TYR A 94 10.66 19.19 8.40
C TYR A 94 10.52 18.56 7.00
N ALA A 95 10.93 19.30 5.96
CA ALA A 95 11.00 18.80 4.59
C ALA A 95 12.36 18.13 4.24
N SER A 96 13.22 17.85 5.22
CA SER A 96 14.44 17.07 4.99
C SER A 96 14.70 16.16 6.18
N ASP A 97 14.95 14.89 5.88
CA ASP A 97 15.41 13.84 6.80
C ASP A 97 14.32 13.05 7.55
N VAL A 98 13.58 12.23 6.80
CA VAL A 98 13.00 11.00 7.36
C VAL A 98 13.95 9.85 7.05
N HIS A 99 14.98 9.68 7.88
CA HIS A 99 15.82 8.47 7.90
C HIS A 99 15.10 7.41 8.74
N PHE A 100 14.73 6.29 8.14
CA PHE A 100 14.01 5.20 8.79
C PHE A 100 15.01 4.16 9.27
N GLU A 101 15.64 4.40 10.40
CA GLU A 101 16.42 3.39 11.12
C GLU A 101 15.68 2.98 12.40
N ASP A 102 15.50 1.67 12.50
CA ASP A 102 15.09 0.87 13.67
C ASP A 102 13.74 1.16 14.35
N LEU A 103 12.68 0.43 13.92
CA LEU A 103 11.60 -0.10 14.78
C LEU A 103 10.97 -1.39 14.22
#